data_AF-A0A2V9DZS5-F1
#
_entry.id   AF-A0A2V9DZS5-F1
#
_cell.length_a   1.000
_cell.length_b   1.000
_cell.length_c   1.000
_cell.angle_alpha   90.00
_cell.angle_beta   90.00
_cell.angle_gamma   90.00
#
_symmetry.space_group_name_H-M   'P 1'
#
loop_
_entity.id
_entity.type
_entity.pdbx_description
1 polymer ?
#
loop_
_entity_poly.entity_id
_entity_poly.type
_entity_poly.pdbx_seq_one_letter_code
_entity_poly.pdbx_strand_id
1 'polypeptide(L)'
;MGADFAQNPNRFKPAMPQIPGVSVPKPPAEETGGPRRWKLALRIAVPLAGALAVGAVVAWWTLGRPRATAKSPAPEVETQHVSAPAPEGSARVATLAELARPWSAKRFFLHKRFTNELVVAIVVRLPGGAANRSASYWAFSLQAPYGRCELEYVTDLAKLKSQYGYRARYPMVADPCNRILYDPLHMGSVPGGTWARGEVVHGGGIRPPMGIGVRVQGDHLIAEQIE
;
A
#
# COMPACT_ATOMS: atom_id res chain seq x y z
N MET A 1 -56.80 -20.27 10.90
CA MET A 1 -56.82 -18.81 10.63
C MET A 1 -56.66 -18.10 11.97
N GLY A 2 -55.83 -17.09 12.19
CA GLY A 2 -54.88 -16.33 11.39
C GLY A 2 -53.98 -15.55 12.37
N ALA A 3 -52.76 -15.25 11.93
CA ALA A 3 -51.71 -14.61 12.71
C ALA A 3 -51.97 -13.11 12.91
N ASP A 4 -51.50 -12.55 14.02
CA ASP A 4 -51.15 -11.12 14.13
C ASP A 4 -49.99 -10.94 15.13
N PHE A 5 -48.77 -11.20 14.67
CA PHE A 5 -47.54 -10.75 15.31
C PHE A 5 -47.10 -9.43 14.66
N ALA A 6 -47.73 -8.32 15.04
CA ALA A 6 -47.17 -7.00 14.77
C ALA A 6 -46.04 -6.75 15.77
N GLN A 7 -44.80 -7.03 15.37
CA GLN A 7 -43.60 -6.68 16.13
C GLN A 7 -43.47 -5.16 16.22
N ASN A 8 -43.67 -4.60 17.42
CA ASN A 8 -43.38 -3.20 17.70
C ASN A 8 -41.84 -3.01 17.77
N PRO A 9 -41.21 -2.31 16.82
CA PRO A 9 -39.75 -2.18 16.73
C PRO A 9 -39.14 -1.31 17.85
N ASN A 10 -39.96 -0.74 18.74
CA ASN A 10 -39.49 0.11 19.84
C ASN A 10 -39.21 -0.64 21.15
N ARG A 11 -39.38 -1.98 21.19
CA ARG A 11 -39.20 -2.75 22.44
C ARG A 11 -37.75 -2.78 22.96
N PHE A 12 -36.77 -2.47 22.12
CA PHE A 12 -35.34 -2.55 22.45
C PHE A 12 -34.62 -1.20 22.44
N LYS A 13 -35.29 -0.10 22.83
CA LYS A 13 -34.59 1.17 23.07
C LYS A 13 -34.23 1.29 24.56
N PRO A 14 -32.93 1.37 24.92
CA PRO A 14 -32.54 1.63 26.30
C PRO A 14 -33.00 3.04 26.70
N ALA A 15 -33.74 3.15 27.80
CA ALA A 15 -34.09 4.44 28.40
C ALA A 15 -32.84 5.04 29.03
N MET A 16 -32.35 6.18 28.50
CA MET A 16 -31.25 6.90 29.11
C MET A 16 -31.74 7.60 30.39
N PRO A 17 -31.05 7.42 31.54
CA PRO A 17 -31.39 8.13 32.77
C PRO A 17 -31.14 9.65 32.59
N GLN A 18 -32.14 10.47 32.90
CA GLN A 18 -32.01 11.92 32.80
C GLN A 18 -31.25 12.47 34.02
N ILE A 19 -30.13 13.14 33.76
CA ILE A 19 -29.31 13.80 34.79
C ILE A 19 -29.91 15.19 35.05
N PRO A 20 -30.30 15.53 36.29
CA PRO A 20 -30.79 16.87 36.62
C PRO A 20 -29.75 17.95 36.26
N GLY A 21 -30.15 18.96 35.48
CA GLY A 21 -29.32 20.12 35.14
C GLY A 21 -28.65 20.12 33.76
N VAL A 22 -28.90 19.11 32.91
CA VAL A 22 -28.34 19.07 31.54
C VAL A 22 -29.45 19.22 30.50
N SER A 23 -29.44 20.32 29.73
CA SER A 23 -30.35 20.53 28.61
C SER A 23 -29.97 19.61 27.44
N VAL A 24 -30.86 18.71 27.04
CA VAL A 24 -30.66 17.86 25.85
C VAL A 24 -30.84 18.71 24.58
N PRO A 25 -29.88 18.73 23.63
CA PRO A 25 -30.05 19.42 22.36
C PRO A 25 -31.19 18.80 21.55
N LYS A 26 -32.10 19.66 21.07
CA LYS A 26 -33.20 19.28 20.18
C LYS A 26 -32.62 18.74 18.86
N PRO A 27 -33.02 17.55 18.38
CA PRO A 27 -32.61 17.08 17.06
C PRO A 27 -33.17 18.02 15.97
N PRO A 28 -32.39 18.34 14.92
CA PRO A 28 -32.86 19.15 13.82
C PRO A 28 -34.03 18.44 13.11
N ALA A 29 -35.02 19.24 12.71
CA ALA A 29 -36.20 18.78 12.02
C ALA A 29 -35.82 18.08 10.70
N GLU A 30 -36.43 16.92 10.49
CA GLU A 30 -36.36 16.10 9.30
C GLU A 30 -36.82 16.92 8.07
N GLU A 31 -35.96 17.00 7.06
CA GLU A 31 -36.21 17.68 5.79
C GLU A 31 -37.43 17.08 5.09
N THR A 32 -38.51 17.85 5.04
CA THR A 32 -39.65 17.55 4.16
C THR A 32 -39.32 18.03 2.75
N GLY A 33 -39.39 17.11 1.80
CA GLY A 33 -38.88 17.26 0.44
C GLY A 33 -39.50 18.37 -0.40
N GLY A 34 -38.70 18.83 -1.37
CA GLY A 34 -39.12 19.64 -2.50
C GLY A 34 -38.52 19.11 -3.81
N PRO A 35 -39.32 18.81 -4.85
CA PRO A 35 -38.87 18.19 -6.09
C PRO A 35 -38.29 19.26 -7.02
N ARG A 36 -37.01 19.63 -6.83
CA ARG A 36 -36.45 20.77 -7.59
C ARG A 36 -35.03 20.59 -8.10
N ARG A 37 -34.53 19.35 -8.25
CA ARG A 37 -33.20 19.08 -8.80
C ARG A 37 -33.14 18.06 -9.94
N TRP A 38 -34.30 17.62 -10.44
CA TRP A 38 -34.39 16.75 -11.63
C TRP A 38 -34.17 17.49 -12.98
N LYS A 39 -34.06 18.83 -12.97
CA LYS A 39 -33.88 19.65 -14.17
C LYS A 39 -32.43 20.05 -14.48
N LEU A 40 -31.43 19.40 -13.88
CA LEU A 40 -30.03 19.54 -14.28
C LEU A 40 -29.42 18.25 -14.85
N ALA A 41 -30.20 17.17 -14.98
CA ALA A 41 -29.80 15.91 -15.59
C ALA A 41 -30.07 15.86 -17.11
N LEU A 42 -30.39 16.99 -17.74
CA LEU A 42 -30.83 17.03 -19.14
C LEU A 42 -30.22 18.20 -19.93
N ARG A 43 -28.91 18.47 -19.80
CA ARG A 43 -28.18 19.44 -20.66
C ARG A 43 -26.69 19.11 -20.88
N ILE A 44 -26.32 17.84 -21.01
CA ILE A 44 -25.04 17.44 -21.62
C ILE A 44 -25.26 16.18 -22.47
N ALA A 45 -26.20 16.25 -23.40
CA ALA A 45 -26.22 15.41 -24.59
C ALA A 45 -25.94 16.36 -25.76
N VAL A 46 -25.10 15.94 -26.72
CA VAL A 46 -24.40 16.76 -27.74
C VAL A 46 -23.06 17.30 -27.21
N PRO A 47 -21.93 16.57 -27.30
CA PRO A 47 -21.32 16.29 -28.60
C PRO A 47 -20.57 14.92 -28.64
N LEU A 48 -21.30 13.83 -28.82
CA LEU A 48 -20.74 12.47 -28.98
C LEU A 48 -20.88 12.03 -30.46
N ALA A 49 -20.29 12.77 -31.40
CA ALA A 49 -20.32 12.38 -32.83
C ALA A 49 -19.12 12.86 -33.67
N GLY A 50 -18.18 13.64 -33.14
CA GLY A 50 -17.01 14.15 -33.89
C GLY A 50 -15.69 13.44 -33.64
N ALA A 51 -15.51 12.76 -32.50
CA ALA A 51 -14.19 12.25 -32.09
C ALA A 51 -13.87 10.82 -32.58
N LEU A 52 -14.86 10.05 -33.03
CA LEU A 52 -14.67 8.66 -33.47
C LEU A 52 -14.06 8.53 -34.89
N ALA A 53 -14.14 9.58 -35.72
CA ALA A 53 -13.58 9.54 -37.08
C ALA A 53 -12.06 9.78 -37.11
N VAL A 54 -11.49 10.51 -36.15
CA VAL A 54 -10.04 10.78 -36.09
C VAL A 54 -9.25 9.61 -35.50
N GLY A 55 -9.84 8.88 -34.54
CA GLY A 55 -9.21 7.72 -33.90
C GLY A 55 -8.92 6.55 -34.86
N ALA A 56 -9.80 6.31 -35.84
CA ALA A 56 -9.63 5.24 -36.81
C ALA A 56 -8.44 5.46 -37.76
N VAL A 57 -8.14 6.72 -38.11
CA VAL A 57 -7.03 7.08 -39.00
C VAL A 57 -5.67 6.97 -38.31
N VAL A 58 -5.58 7.33 -37.02
CA VAL A 58 -4.33 7.21 -36.23
C VAL A 58 -4.02 5.75 -35.87
N ALA A 59 -5.04 4.93 -35.60
CA ALA A 59 -4.86 3.51 -35.32
C ALA A 59 -4.31 2.76 -36.55
N TRP A 60 -4.77 3.09 -37.77
CA TRP A 60 -4.29 2.43 -38.98
C TRP A 60 -2.81 2.76 -39.30
N TRP A 61 -2.34 3.94 -38.91
CA TRP A 61 -0.94 4.36 -39.14
C TRP A 61 0.06 3.82 -38.13
N THR A 62 -0.37 3.46 -36.92
CA THR A 62 0.54 2.91 -35.90
C THR A 62 0.62 1.38 -35.92
N LEU A 63 -0.45 0.68 -36.36
CA LEU A 63 -0.46 -0.79 -36.46
C LEU A 63 0.09 -1.35 -37.78
N GLY A 64 0.37 -0.50 -38.79
CA GLY A 64 0.79 -0.91 -40.13
C GLY A 64 2.29 -1.15 -40.34
N ARG A 65 3.13 -1.25 -39.30
CA ARG A 65 4.58 -1.53 -39.48
C ARG A 65 4.90 -3.02 -39.27
N PRO A 66 5.21 -3.78 -40.33
CA PRO A 66 5.71 -5.14 -40.19
C PRO A 66 7.16 -5.08 -39.69
N ARG A 67 7.42 -5.60 -38.48
CA ARG A 67 8.78 -5.90 -38.04
C ARG A 67 8.98 -7.40 -37.92
N ALA A 68 9.61 -7.90 -38.99
CA ALA A 68 10.59 -8.97 -39.06
C ALA A 68 10.55 -10.02 -37.94
N THR A 69 10.10 -11.21 -38.33
CA THR A 69 10.40 -12.50 -37.74
C THR A 69 11.91 -12.65 -37.57
N ALA A 70 12.40 -12.56 -36.33
CA ALA A 70 13.76 -12.97 -35.98
C ALA A 70 13.69 -14.39 -35.40
N LYS A 71 14.39 -15.31 -36.06
CA LYS A 71 14.47 -16.74 -35.80
C LYS A 71 15.68 -17.04 -34.90
N SER A 72 15.44 -17.64 -33.72
CA SER A 72 16.37 -18.44 -32.88
C SER A 72 17.66 -17.76 -32.34
N PRO A 73 18.34 -18.30 -31.29
CA PRO A 73 18.22 -19.63 -30.69
C PRO A 73 17.95 -19.66 -29.17
N ALA A 74 17.61 -20.86 -28.69
CA ALA A 74 17.50 -21.22 -27.27
C ALA A 74 18.79 -20.92 -26.49
N PRO A 75 18.73 -20.44 -25.24
CA PRO A 75 19.88 -20.47 -24.36
C PRO A 75 20.01 -21.85 -23.73
N GLU A 76 21.09 -22.49 -24.18
CA GLU A 76 21.95 -23.45 -23.50
C GLU A 76 21.87 -23.41 -21.96
N VAL A 77 21.69 -24.58 -21.38
CA VAL A 77 21.79 -24.84 -19.94
C VAL A 77 23.26 -24.70 -19.55
N GLU A 78 23.65 -23.56 -18.99
CA GLU A 78 24.97 -23.38 -18.37
C GLU A 78 24.87 -23.51 -16.84
N THR A 79 25.21 -24.72 -16.40
CA THR A 79 25.81 -25.13 -15.13
C THR A 79 25.51 -24.28 -13.88
N GLN A 80 24.56 -24.79 -13.09
CA GLN A 80 24.39 -24.45 -11.67
C GLN A 80 25.75 -24.50 -10.94
N HIS A 81 26.27 -23.33 -10.56
CA HIS A 81 27.09 -23.24 -9.37
C HIS A 81 26.19 -23.58 -8.19
N VAL A 82 26.46 -24.73 -7.57
CA VAL A 82 25.82 -25.20 -6.34
C VAL A 82 26.06 -24.17 -5.25
N SER A 83 25.15 -23.20 -5.17
CA SER A 83 24.94 -22.41 -3.97
C SER A 83 24.33 -23.37 -2.95
N ALA A 84 24.93 -23.45 -1.75
CA ALA A 84 24.34 -24.16 -0.62
C ALA A 84 22.83 -23.85 -0.53
N PRO A 85 21.97 -24.85 -0.26
CA PRO A 85 20.53 -24.65 -0.23
C PRO A 85 20.23 -23.49 0.71
N ALA A 86 19.63 -22.44 0.16
CA ALA A 86 19.10 -21.36 0.97
C ALA A 86 18.10 -22.00 1.94
N PRO A 87 18.18 -21.73 3.26
CA PRO A 87 17.25 -22.30 4.23
C PRO A 87 15.83 -22.08 3.74
N GLU A 88 15.01 -23.13 3.79
CA GLU A 88 13.64 -23.11 3.28
C GLU A 88 12.90 -21.88 3.84
N GLY A 89 12.33 -21.08 2.93
CA GLY A 89 11.69 -19.80 3.26
C GLY A 89 12.59 -18.57 3.14
N SER A 90 13.83 -18.69 2.66
CA SER A 90 14.67 -17.55 2.31
C SER A 90 14.70 -17.28 0.81
N ALA A 91 14.43 -16.03 0.41
CA ALA A 91 14.27 -15.64 -0.99
C ALA A 91 15.35 -14.63 -1.40
N ARG A 92 15.96 -14.82 -2.59
CA ARG A 92 16.82 -13.80 -3.20
C ARG A 92 15.96 -12.61 -3.63
N VAL A 93 16.18 -11.45 -3.03
CA VAL A 93 15.35 -10.26 -3.22
C VAL A 93 15.96 -9.30 -4.24
N ALA A 94 17.25 -9.00 -4.08
CA ALA A 94 17.94 -8.02 -4.90
C ALA A 94 19.44 -8.34 -4.95
N THR A 95 20.14 -7.78 -5.94
CA THR A 95 21.60 -7.67 -5.89
C THR A 95 22.01 -6.38 -5.17
N LEU A 96 23.23 -6.33 -4.63
CA LEU A 96 23.75 -5.10 -4.01
C LEU A 96 23.92 -3.98 -5.04
N ALA A 97 24.13 -4.32 -6.31
CA ALA A 97 24.24 -3.37 -7.42
C ALA A 97 22.89 -2.70 -7.74
N GLU A 98 21.80 -3.47 -7.73
CA GLU A 98 20.43 -2.92 -7.90
C GLU A 98 20.08 -1.91 -6.80
N LEU A 99 20.60 -2.12 -5.59
CA LEU A 99 20.37 -1.27 -4.42
C LEU A 99 21.59 -0.42 -4.02
N ALA A 100 22.41 -0.04 -5.00
CA ALA A 100 23.67 0.65 -4.74
C ALA A 100 23.49 2.08 -4.21
N ARG A 101 22.43 2.78 -4.67
CA ARG A 101 22.19 4.18 -4.31
C ARG A 101 21.38 4.27 -3.01
N PRO A 102 21.69 5.21 -2.11
CA PRO A 102 20.78 5.54 -1.01
C PRO A 102 19.37 5.80 -1.54
N TRP A 103 18.36 5.27 -0.84
CA TRP A 103 16.95 5.35 -1.16
C TRP A 103 16.49 4.61 -2.43
N SER A 104 17.37 3.86 -3.10
CA SER A 104 16.91 2.89 -4.09
C SER A 104 16.08 1.81 -3.40
N ALA A 105 15.04 1.33 -4.07
CA ALA A 105 14.16 0.33 -3.52
C ALA A 105 13.73 -0.69 -4.58
N LYS A 106 13.40 -1.91 -4.14
CA LYS A 106 12.92 -2.99 -5.01
C LYS A 106 11.77 -3.72 -4.34
N ARG A 107 10.66 -3.88 -5.05
CA ARG A 107 9.53 -4.72 -4.63
C ARG A 107 9.86 -6.19 -4.85
N PHE A 108 9.35 -7.04 -3.97
CA PHE A 108 9.51 -8.49 -4.07
C PHE A 108 8.33 -9.21 -3.42
N PHE A 109 8.29 -10.52 -3.56
CA PHE A 109 7.29 -11.37 -2.93
C PHE A 109 7.94 -12.30 -1.92
N LEU A 110 7.29 -12.50 -0.77
CA LEU A 110 7.75 -13.39 0.29
C LEU A 110 6.60 -14.31 0.70
N HIS A 111 6.85 -15.62 0.77
CA HIS A 111 5.90 -16.54 1.37
C HIS A 111 6.13 -16.59 2.89
N LYS A 112 5.07 -16.42 3.68
CA LYS A 112 5.13 -16.66 5.13
C LYS A 112 5.39 -18.14 5.36
N ARG A 113 6.42 -18.47 6.15
CA ARG A 113 6.83 -19.88 6.36
C ARG A 113 5.72 -20.77 6.94
N PHE A 114 4.92 -20.24 7.85
CA PHE A 114 3.91 -21.03 8.56
C PHE A 114 2.56 -21.10 7.85
N THR A 115 2.14 -20.02 7.19
CA THR A 115 0.82 -19.95 6.54
C THR A 115 0.87 -20.16 5.03
N ASN A 116 2.08 -20.16 4.44
CA ASN A 116 2.32 -20.14 2.99
C ASN A 116 1.60 -18.98 2.26
N GLU A 117 1.26 -17.92 2.99
CA GLU A 117 0.63 -16.73 2.43
C GLU A 117 1.66 -15.91 1.66
N LEU A 118 1.33 -15.50 0.44
CA LEU A 118 2.15 -14.62 -0.38
C LEU A 118 2.00 -13.17 0.06
N VAL A 119 3.10 -12.56 0.51
CA VAL A 119 3.17 -11.16 0.95
C VAL A 119 3.90 -10.33 -0.10
N VAL A 120 3.34 -9.19 -0.46
CA VAL A 120 4.03 -8.17 -1.27
C VAL A 120 4.86 -7.32 -0.32
N ALA A 121 6.15 -7.21 -0.62
CA ALA A 121 7.11 -6.51 0.22
C ALA A 121 7.98 -5.57 -0.61
N ILE A 122 8.71 -4.71 0.09
CA ILE A 122 9.72 -3.84 -0.51
C ILE A 122 10.96 -3.84 0.35
N VAL A 123 12.12 -3.76 -0.29
CA VAL A 123 13.38 -3.45 0.37
C VAL A 123 13.87 -2.08 -0.06
N VAL A 124 14.36 -1.30 0.89
CA VAL A 124 14.88 0.06 0.70
C VAL A 124 16.33 0.10 1.16
N ARG A 125 17.21 0.68 0.33
CA ARG A 125 18.57 1.03 0.73
C ARG A 125 18.53 2.27 1.61
N LEU A 126 18.89 2.14 2.88
CA LEU A 126 18.97 3.27 3.79
C LEU A 126 20.23 4.12 3.53
N PRO A 127 20.18 5.44 3.78
CA PRO A 127 21.38 6.26 3.81
C PRO A 127 22.24 5.86 5.01
N GLY A 128 23.48 5.45 4.74
CA GLY A 128 24.45 5.12 5.78
C GLY A 128 24.86 3.65 5.79
N GLY A 129 26.11 3.42 6.22
CA GLY A 129 26.73 2.11 6.24
C GLY A 129 27.15 1.58 4.87
N ALA A 130 27.98 0.54 4.90
CA ALA A 130 28.48 -0.12 3.70
C ALA A 130 27.40 -1.04 3.10
N ALA A 131 27.38 -1.13 1.76
CA ALA A 131 26.40 -1.91 1.01
C ALA A 131 26.42 -3.42 1.36
N ASN A 132 27.51 -3.92 1.92
CA ASN A 132 27.66 -5.31 2.33
C ASN A 132 27.12 -5.60 3.76
N ARG A 133 26.48 -4.62 4.41
CA ARG A 133 25.90 -4.78 5.76
C ARG A 133 24.39 -4.80 5.69
N SER A 134 23.76 -5.79 6.31
CA SER A 134 22.30 -5.93 6.38
C SER A 134 21.62 -4.69 6.98
N ALA A 135 22.26 -4.03 7.95
CA ALA A 135 21.75 -2.81 8.60
C ALA A 135 21.59 -1.61 7.65
N SER A 136 22.22 -1.64 6.48
CA SER A 136 22.03 -0.62 5.43
C SER A 136 20.76 -0.84 4.61
N TYR A 137 19.99 -1.87 4.91
CA TYR A 137 18.75 -2.20 4.22
C TYR A 137 17.60 -2.29 5.22
N TRP A 138 16.43 -1.89 4.77
CA TRP A 138 15.19 -2.12 5.48
C TRP A 138 14.20 -2.77 4.53
N ALA A 139 13.79 -4.00 4.85
CA ALA A 139 12.71 -4.66 4.15
C ALA A 139 11.48 -4.71 5.05
N PHE A 140 10.31 -4.53 4.46
CA PHE A 140 9.03 -4.54 5.16
C PHE A 140 7.90 -4.95 4.23
N SER A 141 6.81 -5.44 4.82
CA SER A 141 5.56 -5.73 4.10
C SER A 141 4.89 -4.45 3.63
N LEU A 142 4.39 -4.43 2.39
CA LEU A 142 3.53 -3.35 1.92
C LEU A 142 2.11 -3.47 2.45
N GLN A 143 1.76 -4.52 3.20
CA GLN A 143 0.49 -4.57 3.90
C GLN A 143 0.56 -3.70 5.16
N ALA A 144 -0.39 -2.77 5.31
CA ALA A 144 -0.48 -1.96 6.52
C ALA A 144 -0.70 -2.84 7.77
N PRO A 145 -0.13 -2.48 8.93
CA PRO A 145 -0.32 -3.25 10.17
C PRO A 145 -1.77 -3.41 10.61
N TYR A 146 -2.64 -2.50 10.16
CA TYR A 146 -4.07 -2.51 10.44
C TYR A 146 -4.87 -2.23 9.16
N GLY A 147 -6.00 -2.92 9.03
CA GLY A 147 -6.88 -2.78 7.87
C GLY A 147 -6.40 -3.55 6.64
N ARG A 148 -6.76 -3.05 5.45
CA ARG A 148 -6.45 -3.67 4.15
C ARG A 148 -5.69 -2.74 3.22
N CYS A 149 -5.11 -1.67 3.76
CA CYS A 149 -4.40 -0.70 2.93
C CYS A 149 -3.05 -1.26 2.49
N GLU A 150 -2.66 -0.95 1.25
CA GLU A 150 -1.30 -1.15 0.77
C GLU A 150 -0.49 0.13 1.04
N LEU A 151 0.63 -0.01 1.74
CA LEU A 151 1.60 1.03 2.00
C LEU A 151 2.31 1.43 0.71
N GLU A 152 2.72 2.69 0.64
CA GLU A 152 3.47 3.25 -0.46
C GLU A 152 4.85 3.73 0.02
N TYR A 153 5.91 3.38 -0.71
CA TYR A 153 7.20 4.04 -0.54
C TYR A 153 7.22 5.32 -1.37
N VAL A 154 7.11 6.47 -0.70
CA VAL A 154 6.92 7.78 -1.32
C VAL A 154 8.26 8.52 -1.37
N THR A 155 8.82 8.65 -2.58
CA THR A 155 10.05 9.41 -2.84
C THR A 155 9.80 10.87 -3.21
N ASP A 156 8.59 11.19 -3.68
CA ASP A 156 8.17 12.56 -4.00
C ASP A 156 7.85 13.35 -2.71
N LEU A 157 8.77 14.23 -2.31
CA LEU A 157 8.61 15.06 -1.13
C LEU A 157 7.49 16.12 -1.29
N ALA A 158 7.18 16.54 -2.53
CA ALA A 158 6.08 17.45 -2.79
C ALA A 158 4.73 16.75 -2.58
N LYS A 159 4.63 15.46 -2.95
CA LYS A 159 3.47 14.62 -2.62
C LYS A 159 3.29 14.50 -1.09
N LEU A 160 4.35 14.23 -0.34
CA LEU A 160 4.28 14.18 1.13
C LEU A 160 3.76 15.48 1.74
N LYS A 161 4.24 16.63 1.25
CA LYS A 161 3.77 17.94 1.72
C LYS A 161 2.32 18.21 1.34
N SER A 162 1.94 17.97 0.08
CA SER A 162 0.63 18.36 -0.46
C SER A 162 -0.50 17.39 -0.07
N GLN A 163 -0.24 16.09 -0.08
CA GLN A 163 -1.25 15.06 0.17
C GLN A 163 -1.27 14.57 1.61
N TYR A 164 -0.15 14.63 2.33
CA TYR A 164 -0.07 14.18 3.72
C TYR A 164 0.17 15.34 4.70
N GLY A 165 0.33 16.58 4.22
CA GLY A 165 0.57 17.74 5.10
C GLY A 165 1.92 17.69 5.82
N TYR A 166 2.85 16.84 5.39
CA TYR A 166 4.10 16.57 6.10
C TYR A 166 5.32 16.98 5.29
N ARG A 167 6.19 17.81 5.87
CA ARG A 167 7.43 18.26 5.22
C ARG A 167 8.58 17.31 5.54
N ALA A 168 8.71 16.24 4.76
CA ALA A 168 9.83 15.31 4.88
C ALA A 168 11.13 15.86 4.26
N ARG A 169 12.28 15.35 4.73
CA ARG A 169 13.62 15.64 4.16
C ARG A 169 14.16 14.49 3.30
N TYR A 170 13.49 13.34 3.32
CA TYR A 170 13.85 12.12 2.62
C TYR A 170 12.59 11.30 2.34
N PRO A 171 12.67 10.26 1.49
CA PRO A 171 11.55 9.38 1.21
C PRO A 171 10.95 8.75 2.47
N MET A 172 9.63 8.60 2.48
CA MET A 172 8.87 8.06 3.62
C MET A 172 8.06 6.85 3.18
N VAL A 173 7.52 6.10 4.14
CA VAL A 173 6.49 5.10 3.87
C VAL A 173 5.15 5.68 4.29
N ALA A 174 4.13 5.52 3.46
CA ALA A 174 2.82 6.12 3.68
C ALA A 174 1.71 5.08 3.65
N ASP A 175 0.73 5.22 4.55
CA ASP A 175 -0.59 4.61 4.42
C ASP A 175 -1.50 5.63 3.70
N PRO A 176 -1.84 5.43 2.42
CA PRO A 176 -2.71 6.35 1.69
C PRO A 176 -4.17 6.34 2.17
N CYS A 177 -4.64 5.27 2.81
CA CYS A 177 -6.02 5.17 3.28
C CYS A 177 -6.25 6.04 4.52
N ASN A 178 -5.30 6.02 5.46
CA ASN A 178 -5.42 6.70 6.76
C ASN A 178 -4.52 7.93 6.90
N ARG A 179 -3.76 8.27 5.85
CA ARG A 179 -2.78 9.38 5.83
C ARG A 179 -1.72 9.28 6.95
N ILE A 180 -1.29 8.06 7.24
CA ILE A 180 -0.22 7.78 8.22
C ILE A 180 1.13 7.82 7.50
N LEU A 181 2.15 8.38 8.14
CA LEU A 181 3.52 8.34 7.64
C LEU A 181 4.45 7.65 8.63
N TYR A 182 5.31 6.81 8.08
CA TYR A 182 6.32 6.06 8.79
C TYR A 182 7.71 6.49 8.34
N ASP A 183 8.59 6.73 9.30
CA ASP A 183 9.95 7.19 9.07
C ASP A 183 10.95 6.03 8.95
N PRO A 184 11.59 5.84 7.77
CA PRO A 184 12.51 4.72 7.55
C PRO A 184 13.75 4.71 8.46
N LEU A 185 14.14 5.86 9.01
CA LEU A 185 15.37 6.00 9.79
C LEU A 185 15.13 5.81 11.30
N HIS A 186 13.89 5.93 11.76
CA HIS A 186 13.55 5.90 13.18
C HIS A 186 12.99 4.55 13.61
N MET A 187 13.29 4.19 14.86
CA MET A 187 12.77 2.99 15.52
C MET A 187 11.56 3.39 16.36
N GLY A 188 10.40 2.81 16.05
CA GLY A 188 9.19 3.00 16.82
C GLY A 188 8.99 1.86 17.83
N SER A 189 8.35 2.18 18.95
CA SER A 189 7.92 1.18 19.91
C SER A 189 6.72 0.39 19.38
N VAL A 190 6.72 -0.91 19.65
CA VAL A 190 5.59 -1.81 19.40
C VAL A 190 4.94 -2.15 20.74
N PRO A 191 3.60 -2.23 20.83
CA PRO A 191 2.94 -2.70 22.05
C PRO A 191 3.49 -4.08 22.45
N GLY A 192 3.99 -4.18 23.67
CA GLY A 192 4.77 -5.33 24.15
C GLY A 192 6.25 -5.04 24.44
N GLY A 193 6.72 -3.82 24.18
CA GLY A 193 8.06 -3.35 24.59
C GLY A 193 9.18 -3.65 23.59
N THR A 194 8.85 -4.20 22.42
CA THR A 194 9.80 -4.38 21.32
C THR A 194 9.90 -3.12 20.47
N TRP A 195 10.94 -3.04 19.64
CA TRP A 195 11.21 -1.91 18.75
C TRP A 195 11.27 -2.40 17.32
N ALA A 196 10.64 -1.66 16.42
CA ALA A 196 10.65 -1.93 14.99
C ALA A 196 10.96 -0.66 14.21
N ARG A 197 11.66 -0.80 13.08
CA ARG A 197 11.96 0.33 12.19
C ARG A 197 10.70 0.81 11.49
N GLY A 198 10.59 2.13 11.26
CA GLY A 198 9.42 2.74 10.63
C GLY A 198 8.50 3.41 11.66
N GLU A 199 9.05 4.23 12.55
CA GLU A 199 8.26 4.95 13.55
C GLU A 199 7.14 5.78 12.89
N VAL A 200 5.96 5.81 13.52
CA VAL A 200 4.86 6.67 13.09
C VAL A 200 5.19 8.12 13.45
N VAL A 201 5.40 8.96 12.44
CA VAL A 201 5.72 10.40 12.63
C VAL A 201 4.57 11.33 12.25
N HIS A 202 3.53 10.80 11.61
CA HIS A 202 2.34 11.54 11.26
C HIS A 202 1.12 10.62 11.16
N GLY A 203 -0.06 11.13 11.51
CA GLY A 203 -1.31 10.36 11.51
C GLY A 203 -1.52 9.52 12.78
N GLY A 204 -2.59 8.72 12.79
CA GLY A 204 -3.05 7.95 13.97
C GLY A 204 -2.55 6.50 14.05
N GLY A 205 -1.38 6.19 13.46
CA GLY A 205 -0.82 4.84 13.50
C GLY A 205 -0.26 4.47 14.88
N ILE A 206 -0.40 3.20 15.27
CA ILE A 206 0.04 2.70 16.59
C ILE A 206 1.22 1.72 16.47
N ARG A 207 1.47 1.17 15.28
CA ARG A 207 2.56 0.23 15.02
C ARG A 207 3.31 0.61 13.74
N PRO A 208 4.64 0.48 13.73
CA PRO A 208 5.45 0.48 12.51
C PRO A 208 5.01 -0.60 11.50
N PRO A 209 5.43 -0.48 10.22
CA PRO A 209 5.26 -1.55 9.23
C PRO A 209 5.91 -2.86 9.68
N MET A 210 5.35 -3.99 9.25
CA MET A 210 5.91 -5.31 9.59
C MET A 210 7.26 -5.50 8.89
N GLY A 211 8.34 -5.57 9.69
CA GLY A 211 9.70 -5.73 9.21
C GLY A 211 9.95 -7.12 8.63
N ILE A 212 10.89 -7.21 7.69
CA ILE A 212 11.39 -8.47 7.14
C ILE A 212 12.90 -8.50 7.37
N GLY A 213 13.37 -9.55 8.05
CA GLY A 213 14.78 -9.80 8.25
C GLY A 213 15.49 -9.99 6.91
N VAL A 214 16.63 -9.33 6.72
CA VAL A 214 17.47 -9.47 5.53
C VAL A 214 18.90 -9.76 5.91
N ARG A 215 19.57 -10.56 5.07
CA ARG A 215 21.01 -10.79 5.15
C ARG A 215 21.68 -10.58 3.81
N VAL A 216 22.92 -10.11 3.83
CA VAL A 216 23.78 -10.07 2.65
C VAL A 216 24.48 -11.41 2.50
N GLN A 217 24.40 -12.01 1.32
CA GLN A 217 25.08 -13.25 0.95
C GLN A 217 25.78 -13.05 -0.40
N GLY A 218 27.11 -12.88 -0.38
CA GLY A 218 27.86 -12.49 -1.57
C GLY A 218 27.42 -11.11 -2.08
N ASP A 219 27.04 -11.05 -3.34
CA ASP A 219 26.48 -9.89 -4.04
C ASP A 219 24.94 -9.82 -4.00
N HIS A 220 24.30 -10.70 -3.24
CA HIS A 220 22.84 -10.78 -3.13
C HIS A 220 22.34 -10.42 -1.74
N LEU A 221 21.13 -9.88 -1.70
CA LEU A 221 20.34 -9.69 -0.49
C LEU A 221 19.27 -10.78 -0.41
N ILE A 222 19.23 -11.46 0.74
CA ILE A 222 18.33 -12.57 1.02
C ILE A 222 17.33 -12.12 2.08
N ALA A 223 16.03 -12.26 1.81
CA ALA A 223 14.99 -12.11 2.82
C ALA A 223 14.81 -13.41 3.60
N GLU A 224 14.56 -13.31 4.90
CA GLU A 224 14.52 -14.45 5.82
C GLU A 224 13.12 -14.74 6.36
N GLN A 225 12.61 -13.87 7.22
CA GLN A 225 11.30 -14.01 7.84
C GLN A 225 10.67 -12.64 8.09
N ILE A 226 9.34 -12.61 8.10
CA ILE A 226 8.56 -11.44 8.53
C ILE A 226 8.38 -11.48 10.05
N GLU A 227 8.51 -10.32 10.69
CA GLU A 227 8.33 -10.09 12.13
C GLU A 227 6.86 -10.08 12.57
#